data_AF-A3K108-F1
#
_entry.id   AF-A3K108-F1
#
_cell.length_a   1.000
_cell.length_b   1.000
_cell.length_c   1.000
_cell.angle_alpha   90.00
_cell.angle_beta   90.00
_cell.angle_gamma   90.00
#
_symmetry.space_group_name_H-M   'P 1'
#
loop_
_entity.id
_entity.type
_entity.pdbx_description
1 polymer ?
#
loop_
_entity_poly.entity_id
_entity_poly.type
_entity_poly.pdbx_seq_one_letter_code
_entity_poly.pdbx_strand_id
1 'polypeptide(L)'
;MALNNAWANEVLMGSVSGLSDAAFAAPRPGFFPSLKATLNHILLVDLFYLDAMQEGGLGYSLRNRPEAASVAALAREQAGADLRLLAFCEHLNGEDLRRTITMERPGGPVQETIAALLLHLFQHQVHHRGQAHTMILEAGIAPPQLDDFHLAYGRVPSAHAWWAKGNETDGAEVPEGRRNDDT
;
A
#
# COMPACT_ATOMS: atom_id res chain seq x y z
N MET A 1 -2.30 6.22 7.14
CA MET A 1 -1.86 5.90 5.76
C MET A 1 -1.98 4.41 5.44
N ALA A 2 -1.62 3.47 6.32
CA ALA A 2 -1.67 2.03 6.03
C ALA A 2 -3.04 1.52 5.52
N LEU A 3 -4.14 1.90 6.17
CA LEU A 3 -5.50 1.54 5.69
C LEU A 3 -5.81 2.10 4.30
N ASN A 4 -5.44 3.35 4.02
CA ASN A 4 -5.59 3.96 2.70
C ASN A 4 -4.78 3.20 1.66
N ASN A 5 -3.55 2.80 2.00
CA ASN A 5 -2.70 2.05 1.10
C ASN A 5 -3.32 0.69 0.73
N ALA A 6 -3.78 -0.06 1.73
CA ALA A 6 -4.40 -1.36 1.53
C ALA A 6 -5.68 -1.25 0.67
N TRP A 7 -6.54 -0.28 0.95
CA TRP A 7 -7.72 0.00 0.15
C TRP A 7 -7.37 0.37 -1.30
N ALA A 8 -6.42 1.29 -1.51
CA ALA A 8 -6.04 1.73 -2.84
C ALA A 8 -5.41 0.59 -3.65
N ASN A 9 -4.64 -0.31 -3.01
CA ASN A 9 -4.13 -1.52 -3.65
C ASN A 9 -5.25 -2.50 -4.01
N GLU A 10 -6.22 -2.74 -3.13
CA GLU A 10 -7.38 -3.59 -3.43
C GLU A 10 -8.17 -3.05 -4.63
N VAL A 11 -8.50 -1.75 -4.61
CA VAL A 11 -9.25 -1.10 -5.69
C VAL A 11 -8.49 -1.16 -7.02
N LEU A 12 -7.19 -0.85 -7.01
CA LEU A 12 -6.35 -0.93 -8.20
C LEU A 12 -6.31 -2.35 -8.77
N MET A 13 -6.03 -3.35 -7.93
CA MET A 13 -5.97 -4.76 -8.35
C MET A 13 -7.31 -5.26 -8.88
N GLY A 14 -8.42 -4.85 -8.23
CA GLY A 14 -9.76 -5.16 -8.69
C GLY A 14 -10.06 -4.59 -10.09
N SER A 15 -9.58 -3.38 -10.41
CA SER A 15 -9.79 -2.78 -11.74
C SER A 15 -9.11 -3.56 -12.88
N VAL A 16 -8.06 -4.33 -12.57
CA VAL A 16 -7.26 -5.07 -13.57
C VAL A 16 -7.41 -6.57 -13.47
N SER A 17 -8.31 -7.08 -12.62
CA SER A 17 -8.48 -8.52 -12.35
C SER A 17 -8.90 -9.34 -13.57
N GLY A 18 -9.48 -8.69 -14.58
CA GLY A 18 -9.90 -9.32 -15.84
C GLY A 18 -8.81 -9.42 -16.91
N LEU A 19 -7.61 -8.87 -16.68
CA LEU A 19 -6.51 -8.97 -17.64
C LEU A 19 -5.97 -10.41 -17.70
N SER A 20 -5.72 -10.88 -18.93
CA SER A 20 -4.92 -12.10 -19.12
C SER A 20 -3.46 -11.85 -18.75
N ASP A 21 -2.70 -12.91 -18.48
CA ASP A 21 -1.27 -12.79 -18.18
C ASP A 21 -0.49 -12.09 -19.32
N ALA A 22 -0.87 -12.35 -20.57
CA ALA A 22 -0.30 -11.68 -21.74
C ALA A 22 -0.62 -10.17 -21.75
N ALA A 23 -1.87 -9.79 -21.48
CA ALA A 23 -2.26 -8.39 -21.43
C ALA A 23 -1.65 -7.66 -20.22
N PHE A 24 -1.48 -8.34 -19.09
CA PHE A 24 -0.81 -7.81 -17.90
C PHE A 24 0.68 -7.54 -18.15
N ALA A 25 1.35 -8.43 -18.88
CA ALA A 25 2.76 -8.30 -19.27
C ALA A 25 3.00 -7.45 -20.54
N ALA A 26 1.95 -7.06 -21.26
CA ALA A 26 2.07 -6.32 -22.51
C ALA A 26 2.85 -4.99 -22.32
N PRO A 27 3.69 -4.59 -23.29
CA PRO A 27 4.45 -3.34 -23.23
C PRO A 27 3.55 -2.13 -23.09
N ARG A 28 3.90 -1.20 -22.19
CA ARG A 28 3.17 0.07 -21.98
C ARG A 28 4.11 1.23 -21.69
N PRO A 29 3.71 2.48 -22.01
CA PRO A 29 4.51 3.66 -21.67
C PRO A 29 4.69 3.81 -20.15
N GLY A 30 5.90 4.11 -19.71
CA GLY A 30 6.22 4.39 -18.32
C GLY A 30 7.68 4.12 -17.98
N PHE A 31 8.04 4.32 -16.70
CA PHE A 31 9.38 3.98 -16.21
C PHE A 31 9.65 2.47 -16.29
N PHE A 32 8.66 1.66 -15.94
CA PHE A 32 8.68 0.22 -16.14
C PHE A 32 8.04 -0.15 -17.48
N PRO A 33 8.46 -1.25 -18.11
CA PRO A 33 8.01 -1.59 -19.46
C PRO A 33 6.59 -2.14 -19.53
N SER A 34 5.93 -2.44 -18.41
CA SER A 34 4.58 -3.00 -18.37
C SER A 34 3.87 -2.74 -17.05
N LEU A 35 2.55 -2.97 -17.03
CA LEU A 35 1.77 -2.94 -15.81
C LEU A 35 2.24 -4.02 -14.81
N LYS A 36 2.55 -5.23 -15.32
CA LYS A 36 3.13 -6.30 -14.50
C LYS A 36 4.41 -5.90 -13.80
N ALA A 37 5.35 -5.27 -14.52
CA ALA A 37 6.62 -4.83 -13.95
C ALA A 37 6.39 -3.72 -12.91
N THR A 38 5.51 -2.74 -13.20
CA THR A 38 5.16 -1.67 -12.25
C THR A 38 4.58 -2.20 -10.96
N LEU A 39 3.57 -3.09 -11.04
CA LEU A 39 2.90 -3.58 -9.83
C LEU A 39 3.76 -4.58 -9.04
N ASN A 40 4.60 -5.39 -9.71
CA ASN A 40 5.59 -6.21 -9.01
C ASN A 40 6.66 -5.36 -8.32
N HIS A 41 7.06 -4.23 -8.89
CA HIS A 41 7.97 -3.29 -8.25
C HIS A 41 7.37 -2.69 -6.97
N ILE A 42 6.08 -2.31 -6.98
CA ILE A 42 5.39 -1.85 -5.77
C ILE A 42 5.49 -2.91 -4.68
N LEU A 43 5.09 -4.16 -4.98
CA LEU A 43 5.16 -5.26 -4.01
C LEU A 43 6.60 -5.51 -3.51
N LEU A 44 7.58 -5.52 -4.40
CA LEU A 44 8.99 -5.72 -4.05
C LEU A 44 9.46 -4.65 -3.06
N VAL A 45 9.13 -3.38 -3.31
CA VAL A 45 9.52 -2.27 -2.44
C VAL A 45 8.78 -2.36 -1.11
N ASP A 46 7.49 -2.71 -1.09
CA ASP A 46 6.73 -2.93 0.13
C ASP A 46 7.38 -4.00 1.01
N LEU A 47 7.71 -5.15 0.42
CA LEU A 47 8.39 -6.24 1.14
C LEU A 47 9.78 -5.84 1.63
N PHE A 48 10.53 -5.06 0.84
CA PHE A 48 11.87 -4.59 1.21
C PHE A 48 11.84 -3.64 2.41
N TYR A 49 10.93 -2.66 2.42
CA TYR A 49 10.80 -1.76 3.57
C TYR A 49 10.16 -2.44 4.78
N LEU A 50 9.22 -3.36 4.58
CA LEU A 50 8.67 -4.18 5.67
C LEU A 50 9.74 -5.04 6.32
N ASP A 51 10.55 -5.76 5.53
CA ASP A 51 11.65 -6.58 6.05
C ASP A 51 12.62 -5.73 6.88
N ALA A 52 13.00 -4.56 6.38
CA ALA A 52 13.87 -3.64 7.11
C ALA A 52 13.25 -3.16 8.43
N MET A 53 12.00 -2.67 8.40
CA MET A 53 11.31 -2.16 9.59
C MET A 53 10.99 -3.24 10.62
N GLN A 54 10.84 -4.49 10.18
CA GLN A 54 10.65 -5.66 11.03
C GLN A 54 11.98 -6.33 11.41
N GLU A 55 13.12 -5.79 10.97
CA GLU A 55 14.46 -6.33 11.19
C GLU A 55 14.57 -7.81 10.76
N GLY A 56 13.89 -8.18 9.67
CA GLY A 56 13.71 -9.56 9.19
C GLY A 56 14.96 -10.18 8.54
N GLY A 57 15.93 -9.35 8.14
CA GLY A 57 17.26 -9.80 7.72
C GLY A 57 17.36 -10.33 6.28
N LEU A 58 16.31 -10.25 5.46
CA LEU A 58 16.41 -10.61 4.04
C LEU A 58 17.15 -9.52 3.24
N GLY A 59 16.90 -8.25 3.56
CA GLY A 59 17.53 -7.10 2.96
C GLY A 59 17.52 -7.13 1.42
N TYR A 60 18.68 -6.94 0.81
CA TYR A 60 18.82 -6.82 -0.64
C TYR A 60 18.48 -8.12 -1.40
N SER A 61 18.46 -9.28 -0.73
CA SER A 61 18.13 -10.57 -1.35
C SER A 61 16.70 -10.64 -1.89
N LEU A 62 15.79 -9.79 -1.38
CA LEU A 62 14.40 -9.69 -1.86
C LEU A 62 14.29 -9.34 -3.35
N ARG A 63 15.30 -8.66 -3.93
CA ARG A 63 15.34 -8.37 -5.37
C ARG A 63 15.43 -9.61 -6.26
N ASN A 64 15.86 -10.74 -5.69
CA ASN A 64 15.94 -12.01 -6.40
C ASN A 64 14.62 -12.79 -6.33
N ARG A 65 13.59 -12.26 -5.66
CA ARG A 65 12.29 -12.93 -5.59
C ARG A 65 11.70 -13.07 -7.01
N PRO A 66 11.04 -14.19 -7.33
CA PRO A 66 10.30 -14.29 -8.57
C PRO A 66 9.13 -13.29 -8.58
N GLU A 67 8.88 -12.68 -9.73
CA GLU A 67 7.69 -11.87 -9.94
C GLU A 67 6.43 -12.73 -9.94
N ALA A 68 5.34 -12.18 -9.40
CA ALA A 68 4.03 -12.78 -9.53
C ALA A 68 3.61 -12.79 -11.01
N ALA A 69 3.26 -13.99 -11.50
CA ALA A 69 3.04 -14.19 -12.93
C ALA A 69 1.75 -13.56 -13.45
N SER A 70 0.69 -13.54 -12.61
CA SER A 70 -0.66 -13.12 -12.94
C SER A 70 -1.17 -12.06 -11.96
N VAL A 71 -2.23 -11.35 -12.35
CA VAL A 71 -2.90 -10.36 -11.49
C VAL A 71 -3.39 -11.00 -10.20
N ALA A 72 -3.99 -12.19 -10.27
CA ALA A 72 -4.52 -12.88 -9.09
C ALA A 72 -3.42 -13.29 -8.10
N ALA A 73 -2.27 -13.75 -8.59
CA ALA A 73 -1.13 -14.05 -7.73
C ALA A 73 -0.59 -12.78 -7.05
N LEU A 74 -0.44 -11.71 -7.83
CA LEU A 74 0.07 -10.45 -7.32
C LEU A 74 -0.87 -9.81 -6.31
N ALA A 75 -2.17 -9.80 -6.58
CA ALA A 75 -3.18 -9.25 -5.67
C ALA A 75 -3.18 -9.96 -4.31
N ARG A 76 -3.03 -11.30 -4.30
CA ARG A 76 -2.93 -12.07 -3.06
C ARG A 76 -1.67 -11.72 -2.26
N GLU A 77 -0.52 -11.62 -2.93
CA GLU A 77 0.73 -11.27 -2.27
C GLU A 77 0.74 -9.83 -1.76
N GLN A 78 0.22 -8.89 -2.55
CA GLN A 78 0.05 -7.49 -2.18
C GLN A 78 -0.88 -7.35 -0.98
N ALA A 79 -2.05 -8.01 -0.97
CA ALA A 79 -2.94 -8.01 0.18
C ALA A 79 -2.24 -8.55 1.46
N GLY A 80 -1.39 -9.58 1.31
CA GLY A 80 -0.58 -10.09 2.42
C GLY A 80 0.44 -9.07 2.94
N ALA A 81 1.12 -8.34 2.05
CA ALA A 81 2.03 -7.25 2.43
C ALA A 81 1.27 -6.08 3.08
N ASP A 82 0.10 -5.73 2.56
CA ASP A 82 -0.75 -4.65 3.07
C ASP A 82 -1.23 -4.94 4.50
N LEU A 83 -1.67 -6.17 4.79
CA LEU A 83 -2.06 -6.58 6.14
C LEU A 83 -0.87 -6.60 7.11
N ARG A 84 0.33 -7.00 6.64
CA ARG A 84 1.55 -6.90 7.46
C ARG A 84 1.92 -5.45 7.77
N LEU A 85 1.80 -4.55 6.80
CA LEU A 85 2.07 -3.12 7.00
C LEU A 85 1.04 -2.49 7.94
N LEU A 86 -0.23 -2.86 7.80
CA LEU A 86 -1.28 -2.43 8.72
C LEU A 86 -0.95 -2.86 10.15
N ALA A 87 -0.74 -4.16 10.37
CA ALA A 87 -0.41 -4.69 11.69
C ALA A 87 0.87 -4.06 12.25
N PHE A 88 1.90 -3.85 11.42
CA PHE A 88 3.10 -3.13 11.84
C PHE A 88 2.77 -1.73 12.35
N CYS A 89 2.02 -0.94 11.57
CA CYS A 89 1.63 0.42 11.95
C CYS A 89 0.73 0.51 13.18
N GLU A 90 -0.16 -0.46 13.41
CA GLU A 90 -1.05 -0.50 14.58
C GLU A 90 -0.30 -0.67 15.91
N HIS A 91 0.87 -1.31 15.89
CA HIS A 91 1.68 -1.53 17.08
C HIS A 91 2.70 -0.42 17.35
N LEU A 92 2.81 0.58 16.47
CA LEU A 92 3.75 1.69 16.66
C LEU A 92 3.21 2.72 17.66
N ASN A 93 4.08 3.14 18.57
CA ASN A 93 3.89 4.37 19.32
C ASN A 93 4.84 5.48 18.85
N GLY A 94 4.75 6.65 19.49
CA GLY A 94 5.59 7.80 19.12
C GLY A 94 7.10 7.59 19.33
N GLU A 95 7.50 6.73 20.27
CA GLU A 95 8.91 6.34 20.45
C GLU A 95 9.39 5.41 19.35
N ASP A 96 8.56 4.44 18.93
CA ASP A 96 8.91 3.56 17.82
C ASP A 96 9.20 4.34 16.55
N LEU A 97 8.41 5.38 16.25
CA LEU A 97 8.63 6.23 15.08
C LEU A 97 10.01 6.90 15.05
N ARG A 98 10.64 7.11 16.22
CA ARG A 98 11.99 7.70 16.35
C ARG A 98 13.10 6.65 16.32
N ARG A 99 12.79 5.36 16.43
CA ARG A 99 13.80 4.30 16.35
C ARG A 99 14.48 4.34 14.99
N THR A 100 15.80 4.24 15.01
CA THR A 100 16.64 4.11 13.82
C THR A 100 16.88 2.64 13.54
N ILE A 101 16.71 2.23 12.29
CA ILE A 101 17.06 0.89 11.80
C ILE A 101 18.20 0.98 10.78
N THR A 102 18.95 -0.11 10.64
CA THR A 102 19.97 -0.24 9.59
C THR A 102 19.37 -0.95 8.38
N MET A 103 19.56 -0.40 7.19
CA MET A 103 19.09 -0.95 5.93
C MET A 103 20.25 -1.18 4.97
N GLU A 104 20.30 -2.36 4.36
CA GLU A 104 21.25 -2.65 3.29
C GLU A 104 20.89 -1.90 2.00
N ARG A 105 21.83 -1.12 1.46
CA ARG A 105 21.71 -0.41 0.17
C ARG A 105 22.89 -0.80 -0.73
N PRO A 106 22.81 -0.54 -2.06
CA PRO A 106 23.92 -0.83 -2.97
C PRO A 106 25.27 -0.20 -2.57
N GLY A 107 25.24 0.93 -1.86
CA GLY A 107 26.44 1.63 -1.36
C GLY A 107 26.86 1.25 0.06
N GLY A 108 26.27 0.20 0.65
CA GLY A 108 26.49 -0.21 2.04
C GLY A 108 25.30 0.08 2.95
N PRO A 109 25.39 -0.33 4.24
CA PRO A 109 24.33 -0.12 5.20
C PRO A 109 24.11 1.38 5.49
N VAL A 110 22.86 1.79 5.52
CA VAL A 110 22.43 3.15 5.89
C VAL A 110 21.51 3.11 7.10
N GLN A 111 21.45 4.19 7.86
CA GLN A 111 20.60 4.30 9.05
C GLN A 111 19.46 5.29 8.80
N GLU A 112 18.23 4.87 9.09
CA GLU A 112 17.03 5.69 8.87
C GLU A 112 16.01 5.48 10.00
N THR A 113 15.19 6.50 10.28
CA THR A 113 14.11 6.38 11.27
C THR A 113 12.89 5.67 10.69
N ILE A 114 12.14 4.93 11.52
CA ILE A 114 10.88 4.30 11.09
C ILE A 114 9.91 5.33 10.48
N ALA A 115 9.82 6.54 11.05
CA ALA A 115 8.99 7.61 10.50
C ALA A 115 9.39 8.00 9.06
N ALA A 116 10.69 8.19 8.80
CA ALA A 116 11.19 8.55 7.47
C ALA A 116 10.92 7.43 6.45
N LEU A 117 11.08 6.18 6.87
CA LEU A 117 10.83 5.02 6.02
C LEU A 117 9.36 4.87 5.65
N LEU A 118 8.45 5.04 6.62
CA LEU A 118 7.01 4.99 6.36
C LEU A 118 6.58 6.12 5.43
N LEU A 119 7.04 7.35 5.65
CA LEU A 119 6.74 8.49 4.77
C LEU A 119 7.23 8.24 3.33
N HIS A 120 8.46 7.76 3.19
CA HIS A 120 9.01 7.40 1.88
C HIS A 120 8.18 6.29 1.23
N LEU A 121 7.85 5.23 1.98
CA LEU A 121 7.11 4.09 1.45
C LEU A 121 5.73 4.50 0.94
N PHE A 122 4.94 5.23 1.73
CA PHE A 122 3.63 5.71 1.31
C PHE A 122 3.71 6.64 0.08
N GLN A 123 4.71 7.53 0.04
CA GLN A 123 4.91 8.41 -1.12
C GLN A 123 5.30 7.61 -2.37
N HIS A 124 6.18 6.62 -2.23
CA HIS A 124 6.63 5.75 -3.31
C HIS A 124 5.47 4.91 -3.87
N GLN A 125 4.62 4.38 -2.99
CA GLN A 125 3.40 3.64 -3.36
C GLN A 125 2.44 4.53 -4.17
N VAL A 126 2.13 5.74 -3.69
CA VAL A 126 1.28 6.70 -4.41
C VAL A 126 1.88 7.06 -5.77
N HIS A 127 3.18 7.33 -5.82
CA HIS A 127 3.91 7.65 -7.05
C HIS A 127 3.77 6.56 -8.12
N HIS A 128 4.05 5.31 -7.77
CA HIS A 128 3.96 4.21 -8.74
C HIS A 128 2.53 3.76 -9.05
N ARG A 129 1.58 3.93 -8.12
CA ARG A 129 0.15 3.78 -8.46
C ARG A 129 -0.30 4.81 -9.49
N GLY A 130 0.20 6.04 -9.44
CA GLY A 130 -0.05 7.05 -10.48
C GLY A 130 0.47 6.62 -11.86
N GLN A 131 1.65 5.99 -11.91
CA GLN A 131 2.18 5.40 -13.15
C GLN A 131 1.30 4.25 -13.65
N ALA A 132 0.93 3.33 -12.76
CA ALA A 132 0.03 2.22 -13.08
C ALA A 132 -1.34 2.71 -13.57
N HIS A 133 -1.88 3.79 -12.97
CA HIS A 133 -3.14 4.41 -13.37
C HIS A 133 -3.16 4.82 -14.85
N THR A 134 -2.05 5.36 -15.34
CA THR A 134 -1.87 5.71 -16.76
C THR A 134 -1.79 4.45 -17.63
N MET A 135 -1.07 3.42 -17.19
CA MET A 135 -0.98 2.14 -17.90
C MET A 135 -2.33 1.41 -17.98
N ILE A 136 -3.17 1.54 -16.94
CA ILE A 136 -4.53 0.98 -16.92
C ILE A 136 -5.41 1.67 -17.97
N LEU A 137 -5.31 3.00 -18.08
CA LEU A 137 -6.00 3.75 -19.13
C LEU A 137 -5.58 3.30 -20.53
N GLU A 138 -4.28 3.12 -20.75
CA GLU A 138 -3.72 2.65 -22.02
C GLU A 138 -4.19 1.22 -22.36
N ALA A 139 -4.39 0.38 -21.34
CA ALA A 139 -4.99 -0.95 -21.48
C ALA A 139 -6.49 -0.92 -21.86
N GLY A 140 -7.10 0.26 -22.02
CA GLY A 140 -8.52 0.43 -22.32
C GLY A 140 -9.44 0.24 -21.11
N ILE A 141 -8.89 0.24 -19.90
CA ILE A 141 -9.63 0.11 -18.64
C ILE A 141 -9.78 1.50 -18.02
N ALA A 142 -11.00 1.85 -17.60
CA ALA A 142 -11.23 3.09 -16.86
C ALA A 142 -10.46 3.05 -15.53
N PRO A 143 -9.49 3.96 -15.31
CA PRO A 143 -8.71 3.93 -14.09
C PRO A 143 -9.58 4.23 -12.86
N PRO A 144 -9.39 3.51 -11.73
CA PRO A 144 -10.21 3.73 -10.56
C PRO A 144 -9.82 5.00 -9.79
N GLN A 145 -10.73 5.46 -8.92
CA GLN A 145 -10.43 6.52 -7.96
C GLN A 145 -9.60 5.97 -6.78
N LEU A 146 -8.52 6.65 -6.40
CA LEU A 146 -7.50 6.14 -5.45
C LEU A 146 -7.12 7.10 -4.31
N ASP A 147 -7.68 8.32 -4.26
CA ASP A 147 -7.33 9.34 -3.26
C ASP A 147 -8.50 9.72 -2.32
N ASP A 148 -9.74 9.41 -2.70
CA ASP A 148 -10.97 9.67 -1.94
C ASP A 148 -11.18 8.73 -0.73
N PHE A 149 -10.25 8.75 0.21
CA PHE A 149 -10.28 7.92 1.41
C PHE A 149 -10.45 8.73 2.70
N HIS A 150 -9.64 9.79 2.85
CA HIS A 150 -9.52 10.49 4.14
C HIS A 150 -10.69 11.47 4.42
N LEU A 151 -11.17 12.19 3.40
CA LEU A 151 -12.09 13.31 3.56
C LEU A 151 -13.55 12.87 3.70
N ALA A 152 -14.29 13.37 4.70
CA ALA A 152 -15.70 12.98 4.88
C ALA A 152 -16.61 13.33 3.69
N TYR A 153 -16.38 14.47 3.03
CA TYR A 153 -17.18 14.91 1.88
C TYR A 153 -16.85 14.13 0.59
N GLY A 154 -15.57 13.91 0.31
CA GLY A 154 -15.11 13.27 -0.94
C GLY A 154 -15.03 11.75 -0.89
N ARG A 155 -15.14 11.13 0.30
CA ARG A 155 -14.86 9.69 0.46
C ARG A 155 -15.81 8.81 -0.35
N VAL A 156 -15.23 7.83 -1.03
CA VAL A 156 -15.99 6.81 -1.76
C VAL A 156 -16.48 5.68 -0.83
N PRO A 157 -17.67 5.08 -1.09
CA PRO A 157 -18.23 4.02 -0.23
C PRO A 157 -17.32 2.80 -0.03
N SER A 158 -16.49 2.44 -1.01
CA SER A 158 -15.57 1.30 -0.92
C SER A 158 -14.51 1.47 0.17
N ALA A 159 -14.23 2.70 0.61
CA ALA A 159 -13.30 2.97 1.71
C ALA A 159 -13.88 2.59 3.09
N HIS A 160 -15.21 2.54 3.26
CA HIS A 160 -15.84 2.28 4.56
C HIS A 160 -15.46 0.92 5.16
N ALA A 161 -15.37 -0.12 4.34
CA ALA A 161 -15.02 -1.47 4.78
C ALA A 161 -13.63 -1.54 5.43
N TRP A 162 -12.71 -0.63 5.07
CA TRP A 162 -11.36 -0.60 5.61
C TRP A 162 -11.27 0.14 6.95
N TRP A 163 -12.21 1.03 7.25
CA TRP A 163 -12.24 1.71 8.55
C TRP A 163 -12.88 0.86 9.63
N ALA A 164 -13.88 0.06 9.28
CA ALA A 164 -14.42 -0.94 10.20
C ALA A 164 -13.31 -1.87 10.71
N LYS A 165 -12.42 -2.32 9.82
CA LYS A 165 -11.26 -3.16 10.16
C LYS A 165 -10.24 -2.49 11.09
N GLY A 166 -10.09 -1.16 11.01
CA GLY A 166 -9.20 -0.40 11.89
C GLY A 166 -9.84 0.01 13.22
N ASN A 167 -11.18 -0.02 13.31
CA ASN A 167 -11.93 0.39 14.50
C ASN A 167 -12.35 -0.80 15.40
N GLU A 168 -12.20 -2.05 14.95
CA GLU A 168 -12.41 -3.23 15.80
C GLU A 168 -11.40 -3.30 16.98
N THR A 169 -10.30 -2.53 16.92
CA THR A 169 -9.32 -2.37 18.01
C THR A 169 -9.60 -1.18 18.92
N ASP A 170 -10.58 -0.32 18.60
CA ASP A 170 -10.79 1.00 19.25
C ASP A 170 -12.19 1.12 19.89
N GLY A 171 -12.73 0.00 20.37
CA GLY A 171 -14.05 -0.12 21.02
C GLY A 171 -14.19 0.58 22.38
N ALA A 172 -13.71 1.80 22.52
CA ALA A 172 -14.10 2.70 23.60
C ALA A 172 -15.29 3.56 23.15
N GLU A 173 -16.37 3.46 23.92
CA GLU A 173 -17.68 4.08 23.70
C GLU A 173 -17.61 5.55 23.26
N VAL A 174 -18.36 5.87 22.21
CA VAL A 174 -18.78 7.25 21.92
C VAL A 174 -19.79 7.66 23.00
N PRO A 175 -19.55 8.69 23.82
CA PRO A 175 -20.53 9.11 24.80
C PRO A 175 -21.76 9.66 24.07
N GLU A 176 -22.94 9.16 24.44
CA GLU A 176 -24.23 9.66 23.98
C GLU A 176 -24.28 11.20 24.15
N GLY A 177 -24.51 11.88 23.03
CA GLY A 177 -24.68 13.32 23.00
C GLY A 177 -25.81 13.74 23.93
N ARG A 178 -25.50 14.68 24.83
CA ARG A 178 -26.50 15.37 25.64
C ARG A 178 -27.54 15.98 24.71
N ARG A 179 -28.81 15.65 24.98
CA ARG A 179 -29.97 16.44 24.54
C ARG A 179 -29.76 17.86 25.06
N ASN A 180 -29.74 18.83 24.16
CA ASN A 180 -30.06 20.20 24.54
C ASN A 180 -31.58 20.33 24.47
N ASP A 181 -32.21 20.21 25.64
CA ASP A 181 -33.41 20.99 25.94
C ASP A 181 -32.95 22.45 26.08
N ASP A 182 -33.53 23.37 25.32
CA ASP A 182 -34.25 24.53 25.87
C ASP A 182 -34.69 25.52 24.77
N THR A 183 -35.98 25.85 24.86
CA THR A 183 -36.72 27.05 24.40
C THR A 183 -36.76 27.43 22.92
#